data_AF-A0A2M8FRI5-F1
#
_entry.id   AF-A0A2M8FRI5-F1
#
_cell.length_a   1.000
_cell.length_b   1.000
_cell.length_c   1.000
_cell.angle_alpha   90.00
_cell.angle_beta   90.00
_cell.angle_gamma   90.00
#
_symmetry.space_group_name_H-M   'P 1'
#
loop_
_entity.id
_entity.type
_entity.pdbx_description
1 polymer ?
#
loop_
_entity_poly.entity_id
_entity_poly.type
_entity_poly.pdbx_seq_one_letter_code
_entity_poly.pdbx_strand_id
1 'polypeptide(L)'
;MKNSLKTLFLLATLTMSTVVFSQEVKKTEIIKIKTSAQCDQCKERIEKTMAYEKGVKKSNLDVETAVLTVEYSPKKTSPEKIKKAVSDVGYDADEVLANPEAYQKLPTCCKKGGHK
;
A
#
# COMPACT_ATOMS: atom_id res chain seq x y z
N MET A 1 -40.86 59.40 -14.03
CA MET A 1 -41.00 58.02 -14.51
C MET A 1 -39.61 57.47 -14.78
N LYS A 2 -38.95 56.91 -13.75
CA LYS A 2 -38.85 55.46 -13.44
C LYS A 2 -37.97 54.69 -14.44
N ASN A 3 -36.66 54.66 -14.14
CA ASN A 3 -35.78 53.49 -13.97
C ASN A 3 -36.17 52.12 -14.58
N SER A 4 -36.66 52.04 -15.81
CA SER A 4 -37.12 50.74 -16.34
C SER A 4 -36.17 50.05 -17.33
N LEU A 5 -34.93 50.52 -17.51
CA LEU A 5 -34.03 49.92 -18.51
C LEU A 5 -32.75 49.29 -17.94
N LYS A 6 -32.44 49.48 -16.64
CA LYS A 6 -31.24 48.90 -16.03
C LYS A 6 -31.44 47.53 -15.39
N THR A 7 -32.68 47.04 -15.31
CA THR A 7 -33.02 45.79 -14.60
C THR A 7 -33.05 44.55 -15.49
N LEU A 8 -32.88 44.67 -16.81
CA LEU A 8 -32.88 43.48 -17.69
C LEU A 8 -31.50 42.83 -17.85
N PHE A 9 -30.42 43.46 -17.38
CA PHE A 9 -29.08 42.88 -17.39
C PHE A 9 -28.68 42.23 -16.05
N LEU A 10 -29.62 42.09 -15.12
CA LEU A 10 -29.34 41.65 -13.74
C LEU A 10 -29.81 40.20 -13.43
N LEU A 11 -30.18 39.41 -14.44
CA LEU A 11 -30.83 38.10 -14.23
C LEU A 11 -30.29 36.95 -15.09
N ALA A 12 -29.04 37.01 -15.56
CA ALA A 12 -28.54 36.03 -16.55
C ALA A 12 -27.31 35.18 -16.16
N THR A 13 -26.71 35.30 -14.97
CA THR A 13 -25.51 34.50 -14.66
C THR A 13 -25.40 34.09 -13.19
N LEU A 14 -26.44 33.47 -12.62
CA LEU A 14 -26.34 32.79 -11.32
C LEU A 14 -26.78 31.32 -11.40
N THR A 15 -26.20 30.56 -12.32
CA THR A 15 -26.19 29.10 -12.27
C THR A 15 -24.89 28.54 -12.83
N MET A 16 -23.74 29.06 -12.39
CA MET A 16 -22.51 28.28 -12.48
C MET A 16 -22.58 27.25 -11.35
N SER A 17 -23.38 26.20 -11.56
CA SER A 17 -23.34 24.98 -10.78
C SER A 17 -21.90 24.50 -10.80
N THR A 18 -21.16 24.74 -9.72
CA THR A 18 -19.88 24.11 -9.51
C THR A 18 -20.16 22.62 -9.50
N VAL A 19 -19.81 21.94 -10.58
CA VAL A 19 -19.73 20.48 -10.62
C VAL A 19 -18.69 20.10 -9.57
N VAL A 20 -19.17 19.79 -8.37
CA VAL A 20 -18.34 19.20 -7.32
C VAL A 20 -18.02 17.79 -7.80
N PHE A 21 -16.90 17.65 -8.52
CA PHE A 21 -16.31 16.35 -8.80
C PHE A 21 -15.90 15.76 -7.44
N SER A 22 -16.78 14.97 -6.84
CA SER A 22 -16.45 14.09 -5.73
C SER A 22 -15.57 12.97 -6.28
N GLN A 23 -14.28 13.25 -6.46
CA GLN A 23 -13.31 12.19 -6.74
C GLN A 23 -13.29 11.26 -5.52
N GLU A 24 -13.77 10.03 -5.68
CA GLU A 24 -13.59 8.97 -4.70
C GLU A 24 -12.10 8.69 -4.54
N VAL A 25 -11.46 9.39 -3.61
CA VAL A 25 -10.08 9.11 -3.26
C VAL A 25 -10.06 7.74 -2.60
N LYS A 26 -9.61 6.71 -3.33
CA LYS A 26 -9.33 5.38 -2.77
C LYS A 26 -8.45 5.55 -1.54
N LYS A 27 -9.05 5.33 -0.36
CA LYS A 27 -8.37 5.53 0.93
C LYS A 27 -7.28 4.48 1.16
N THR A 28 -7.48 3.30 0.58
CA THR A 28 -6.57 2.16 0.62
C THR A 28 -6.50 1.44 -0.71
N GLU A 29 -5.38 0.76 -0.93
CA GLU A 29 -5.09 -0.13 -2.05
C GLU A 29 -4.57 -1.47 -1.52
N ILE A 30 -4.65 -2.50 -2.35
CA ILE A 30 -4.18 -3.86 -2.02
C ILE A 30 -3.08 -4.23 -3.00
N ILE A 31 -1.99 -4.77 -2.47
CA ILE A 31 -0.93 -5.43 -3.24
C ILE A 31 -0.76 -6.87 -2.77
N LYS A 32 -0.46 -7.77 -3.72
CA LYS A 32 -0.03 -9.14 -3.45
C LYS A 32 1.42 -9.28 -3.90
N ILE A 33 2.25 -9.82 -3.02
CA ILE A 33 3.70 -9.93 -3.20
C ILE A 33 4.08 -11.39 -2.99
N LYS A 34 4.69 -12.04 -3.98
CA LYS A 34 5.29 -13.36 -3.80
C LYS A 34 6.57 -13.22 -2.98
N THR A 35 6.68 -13.97 -1.89
CA THR A 35 7.84 -13.92 -1.00
C THR A 35 8.62 -15.22 -1.01
N SER A 36 9.81 -15.22 -0.40
CA SER A 36 10.59 -16.43 -0.13
C SER A 36 10.28 -17.06 1.26
N ALA A 37 9.17 -16.69 1.90
CA ALA A 37 8.75 -17.26 3.17
C ALA A 37 8.37 -18.73 3.03
N GLN A 38 8.67 -19.55 4.05
CA GLN A 38 8.50 -21.01 3.97
C GLN A 38 7.67 -21.60 5.12
N CYS A 39 7.43 -20.86 6.20
CA CYS A 39 6.75 -21.36 7.40
C CYS A 39 6.09 -20.24 8.21
N ASP A 40 5.34 -20.61 9.25
CA ASP A 40 4.65 -19.66 10.14
C ASP A 40 5.63 -18.70 10.85
N GLN A 41 6.84 -19.14 11.19
CA GLN A 41 7.84 -18.23 11.77
C GLN A 41 8.31 -17.17 10.76
N CYS A 42 8.37 -17.51 9.47
CA CYS A 42 8.66 -16.52 8.42
C CYS A 42 7.50 -15.53 8.27
N LYS A 43 6.26 -16.04 8.29
CA LYS A 43 5.03 -15.23 8.29
C LYS A 43 5.04 -14.22 9.43
N GLU A 44 5.20 -14.68 10.67
CA GLU A 44 5.20 -13.83 11.86
C GLU A 44 6.25 -12.72 11.76
N ARG A 45 7.46 -13.05 11.27
CA ARG A 45 8.55 -12.08 11.13
C ARG A 45 8.22 -10.98 10.11
N ILE A 46 7.66 -11.35 8.95
CA ILE A 46 7.27 -10.40 7.91
C ILE A 46 6.08 -9.55 8.39
N GLU A 47 5.01 -10.17 8.88
CA GLU A 47 3.80 -9.46 9.33
C GLU A 47 4.08 -8.53 10.51
N LYS A 48 4.97 -8.93 11.43
CA LYS A 48 5.39 -8.06 12.53
C LYS A 48 6.06 -6.80 12.02
N THR A 49 6.91 -6.88 10.99
CA THR A 49 7.50 -5.67 10.39
C THR A 49 6.45 -4.84 9.67
N MET A 50 5.55 -5.47 8.92
CA MET A 50 4.47 -4.77 8.21
C MET A 50 3.54 -4.01 9.16
N ALA A 51 3.34 -4.49 10.38
CA ALA A 51 2.55 -3.78 11.41
C ALA A 51 3.14 -2.41 11.81
N TYR A 52 4.45 -2.22 11.65
CA TYR A 52 5.14 -0.95 11.91
C TYR A 52 5.46 -0.15 10.63
N GLU A 53 5.24 -0.74 9.45
CA GLU A 53 5.54 -0.09 8.18
C GLU A 53 4.58 1.06 7.91
N LYS A 54 5.14 2.23 7.59
CA LYS A 54 4.35 3.46 7.48
C LYS A 54 3.32 3.33 6.37
N GLY A 55 2.04 3.50 6.73
CA GLY A 55 0.96 3.51 5.74
C GLY A 55 0.36 2.13 5.46
N VAL A 56 0.95 1.04 5.98
CA VAL A 56 0.30 -0.27 6.01
C VAL A 56 -0.88 -0.23 6.99
N LYS A 57 -1.97 -0.89 6.60
CA LYS A 57 -3.21 -1.02 7.39
C LYS A 57 -3.42 -2.43 7.87
N LYS A 58 -3.20 -3.40 6.98
CA LYS A 58 -3.29 -4.83 7.26
C LYS A 58 -2.28 -5.57 6.39
N SER A 59 -1.77 -6.67 6.90
CA SER A 59 -0.92 -7.59 6.18
C SER A 59 -1.30 -9.02 6.55
N ASN A 60 -1.37 -9.91 5.57
CA ASN A 60 -1.53 -11.34 5.79
C ASN A 60 -0.65 -12.10 4.79
N LEU A 61 0.25 -12.93 5.29
CA LEU A 61 1.04 -13.86 4.51
C LEU A 61 0.40 -15.23 4.55
N ASP A 62 0.07 -15.75 3.38
CA ASP A 62 -0.31 -17.14 3.19
C ASP A 62 0.98 -17.95 3.01
N VAL A 63 1.24 -18.88 3.92
CA VAL A 63 2.45 -19.71 3.94
C VAL A 63 2.44 -20.73 2.82
N GLU A 64 1.28 -21.29 2.46
CA GLU A 64 1.15 -22.30 1.41
C GLU A 64 1.49 -21.70 0.04
N THR A 65 0.99 -20.50 -0.22
CA THR A 65 1.25 -19.79 -1.48
C THR A 65 2.47 -18.88 -1.40
N ALA A 66 3.06 -18.67 -0.23
CA ALA A 66 4.09 -17.68 0.07
C ALA A 66 3.73 -16.24 -0.38
N VAL A 67 2.43 -15.92 -0.48
CA VAL A 67 1.94 -14.61 -0.93
C VAL A 67 1.60 -13.73 0.27
N LEU A 68 2.27 -12.59 0.36
CA LEU A 68 1.94 -11.51 1.28
C LEU A 68 0.91 -10.58 0.62
N THR A 69 -0.28 -10.49 1.22
CA THR A 69 -1.30 -9.51 0.85
C THR A 69 -1.22 -8.33 1.81
N VAL A 70 -1.05 -7.11 1.28
CA VAL A 70 -0.95 -5.88 2.08
C VAL A 70 -2.01 -4.89 1.65
N GLU A 71 -2.82 -4.44 2.61
CA GLU A 71 -3.68 -3.27 2.45
C GLU A 71 -2.93 -2.03 2.95
N TYR A 72 -2.76 -1.02 2.11
CA TYR A 72 -1.98 0.18 2.42
C TYR A 72 -2.64 1.47 1.94
N SER A 73 -2.20 2.60 2.47
CA SER A 73 -2.62 3.92 2.01
C SER A 73 -1.63 4.46 0.96
N PRO A 74 -2.06 4.68 -0.31
CA PRO A 74 -1.17 5.16 -1.38
C PRO A 74 -0.67 6.60 -1.13
N LYS A 75 -1.29 7.34 -0.20
CA LYS A 75 -0.81 8.66 0.23
C LYS A 75 0.40 8.61 1.16
N LYS A 76 0.70 7.44 1.75
CA LYS A 76 1.73 7.27 2.79
C LYS A 76 2.87 6.37 2.37
N THR A 77 2.60 5.40 1.51
CA THR A 77 3.58 4.42 1.00
C THR A 77 3.23 3.99 -0.42
N SER A 78 4.06 3.14 -1.01
CA SER A 78 3.90 2.62 -2.37
C SER A 78 4.26 1.13 -2.43
N PRO A 79 3.82 0.40 -3.48
CA PRO A 79 4.24 -0.96 -3.77
C PRO A 79 5.74 -1.22 -3.58
N GLU A 80 6.58 -0.35 -4.14
CA GLU A 80 8.04 -0.51 -4.14
C GLU A 80 8.61 -0.39 -2.73
N LYS A 81 8.06 0.53 -1.91
CA LYS A 81 8.46 0.68 -0.50
C LYS A 81 8.08 -0.54 0.33
N ILE A 82 6.91 -1.11 0.09
CA ILE A 82 6.45 -2.33 0.78
C ILE A 82 7.34 -3.51 0.39
N LYS A 83 7.63 -3.71 -0.90
CA LYS A 83 8.57 -4.75 -1.36
C LYS A 83 9.97 -4.55 -0.76
N LYS A 84 10.46 -3.32 -0.72
CA LYS A 84 11.73 -2.99 -0.08
C LYS A 84 11.72 -3.33 1.41
N ALA A 85 10.65 -3.03 2.13
CA ALA A 85 10.53 -3.36 3.55
C ALA A 85 10.59 -4.89 3.77
N VAL A 86 9.99 -5.70 2.90
CA VAL A 86 10.14 -7.17 2.95
C VAL A 86 11.59 -7.60 2.67
N SER A 87 12.25 -7.00 1.68
CA SER A 87 13.67 -7.21 1.38
C SER A 87 14.58 -6.88 2.56
N ASP A 88 14.31 -5.77 3.26
CA ASP A 88 15.07 -5.31 4.42
C ASP A 88 14.85 -6.20 5.67
N VAL A 89 13.79 -7.01 5.71
CA VAL A 89 13.62 -8.09 6.71
C VAL A 89 14.48 -9.31 6.36
N GLY A 90 14.90 -9.44 5.09
CA GLY A 90 15.72 -10.53 4.58
C GLY A 90 14.96 -11.53 3.70
N TYR A 91 13.79 -11.19 3.17
CA TYR A 91 13.03 -12.08 2.29
C TYR A 91 12.93 -11.50 0.88
N ASP A 92 12.85 -12.35 -0.14
CA ASP A 92 12.53 -11.86 -1.49
C ASP A 92 11.09 -11.32 -1.52
N ALA A 93 10.84 -10.37 -2.41
CA ALA A 93 9.55 -9.75 -2.65
C ALA A 93 9.37 -9.51 -4.15
N ASP A 94 8.77 -10.49 -4.84
CA ASP A 94 8.71 -10.58 -6.30
C ASP A 94 10.11 -10.45 -6.92
N GLU A 95 10.33 -9.41 -7.72
CA GLU A 95 11.60 -9.08 -8.35
C GLU A 95 12.64 -8.46 -7.40
N VAL A 96 12.23 -8.03 -6.20
CA VAL A 96 13.13 -7.42 -5.22
C VAL A 96 13.75 -8.51 -4.36
N LEU A 97 15.03 -8.80 -4.59
CA LEU A 97 15.77 -9.79 -3.82
C LEU A 97 15.97 -9.35 -2.36
N ALA A 98 16.09 -10.32 -1.46
CA ALA A 98 16.41 -10.08 -0.05
C ALA A 98 17.68 -9.23 0.11
N ASN A 99 17.64 -8.26 1.03
CA ASN A 99 18.82 -7.51 1.43
C ASN A 99 19.86 -8.51 2.00
N PRO A 100 21.09 -8.57 1.45
CA PRO A 100 22.07 -9.57 1.85
C PRO A 100 22.41 -9.53 3.34
N GLU A 101 22.55 -8.34 3.92
CA GLU A 101 22.89 -8.20 5.33
C GLU A 101 21.76 -8.65 6.26
N ALA A 102 20.52 -8.29 5.91
CA ALA A 102 19.33 -8.72 6.64
C ALA A 102 19.15 -10.24 6.54
N TYR A 103 19.33 -10.80 5.34
CA TYR A 103 19.26 -12.23 5.08
C TYR A 103 20.27 -13.01 5.92
N GLN A 104 21.51 -12.52 6.03
CA GLN A 104 22.52 -13.21 6.85
C GLN A 104 22.17 -13.28 8.34
N LYS A 105 21.45 -12.27 8.84
CA LYS A 105 20.97 -12.18 10.23
C LYS A 105 19.71 -13.01 10.50
N LEU A 106 19.10 -13.61 9.47
CA LEU A 106 17.97 -14.52 9.67
C LEU A 106 18.43 -15.80 10.40
N PRO A 107 17.55 -16.37 11.26
CA PRO A 107 17.76 -17.72 11.77
C PRO A 107 17.95 -18.73 10.64
N THR A 108 18.69 -19.81 10.91
CA THR A 108 18.98 -20.84 9.89
C THR A 108 17.72 -21.41 9.25
N CYS A 109 16.64 -21.64 10.03
CA CYS A 109 15.36 -22.12 9.51
C CYS A 109 14.64 -21.13 8.59
N CYS A 110 14.90 -19.83 8.73
CA CYS A 110 14.28 -18.75 7.95
C CYS A 110 15.03 -18.45 6.63
N LYS A 111 16.22 -19.03 6.44
CA LYS A 111 16.98 -18.89 5.19
C LYS A 111 16.40 -19.81 4.11
N LYS A 112 16.62 -19.48 2.83
CA LYS A 112 16.09 -20.24 1.70
C LYS A 112 16.54 -21.71 1.78
N GLY A 113 15.57 -22.63 1.79
CA GLY A 113 15.82 -24.07 1.92
C GLY A 113 16.20 -24.54 3.32
N GLY A 114 16.13 -23.66 4.32
CA GLY A 114 16.34 -23.95 5.74
C GLY A 114 15.13 -24.58 6.43
N HIS A 115 13.94 -24.45 5.84
CA HIS A 115 12.75 -25.18 6.24
C HIS A 115 12.61 -26.45 5.38
N LYS A 116 12.85 -27.60 5.99
CA LYS A 116 12.69 -28.95 5.43
C LYS A 116 11.96 -29.82 6.44
#